data_AF-A0A2K0WR40-F1
#
_entry.id   AF-A0A2K0WR40-F1
#
_cell.length_a   1.000
_cell.length_b   1.000
_cell.length_c   1.000
_cell.angle_alpha   90.00
_cell.angle_beta   90.00
_cell.angle_gamma   90.00
#
_symmetry.space_group_name_H-M   'P 1'
#
loop_
_entity.id
_entity.type
_entity.pdbx_description
1 polymer ?
#
loop_
_entity_poly.entity_id
_entity_poly.type
_entity_poly.pdbx_seq_one_letter_code
_entity_poly.pdbx_strand_id
1 'polypeptide(L)'
;MENVDSRWLDTLYREGFEAVFGSWMGRYACPFLFGHNLADKYVSISDLCRHLDGCIVDTGDSQLVGRSRDIEQSLQSTISAFAARWLPVTSPEPNSNEDHCSLVQTLWRHARRDMLRVINRPAYRSMLSLLLFALTPIPEGISEDEEADGISGQACVHAALQQIQTLRARQRNLQFSGSKVSPSLKSQAIVTTPESIETSGFINAESTVYWAALTFDTSASLTLNCRSLLSSGLFGFESELPWRLVKTCAKMFDENARQWKQGSSDMTDERANQIIAAGASWKLLGWKVTAIFKEALRDGHDESEVRRAYLAVVDSVKQFGIIYRPLLDECHKRMPFLGQQTKLRWCKFEWSHKRFLY
;
A
#
# COMPACT_ATOMS: atom_id res chain seq x y z
N MET A 1 10.54 5.04 30.88
CA MET A 1 10.84 5.46 29.49
C MET A 1 10.10 4.61 28.46
N GLU A 2 10.04 3.28 28.58
CA GLU A 2 9.42 2.36 27.57
C GLU A 2 8.00 2.72 27.05
N ASN A 3 7.13 3.32 27.87
CA ASN A 3 5.73 3.58 27.48
C ASN A 3 5.55 4.90 26.71
N VAL A 4 6.48 5.86 26.84
CA VAL A 4 6.42 7.14 26.11
C VAL A 4 6.96 6.96 24.70
N ASP A 5 8.06 6.22 24.55
CA ASP A 5 8.68 5.93 23.25
C ASP A 5 7.74 5.11 22.35
N SER A 6 7.05 4.11 22.92
CA SER A 6 6.09 3.30 22.14
C SER A 6 4.88 4.10 21.64
N ARG A 7 4.35 5.05 22.43
CA ARG A 7 3.24 5.90 21.99
C ARG A 7 3.68 6.88 20.92
N TRP A 8 4.88 7.46 21.07
CA TRP A 8 5.42 8.38 20.09
C TRP A 8 5.69 7.70 18.75
N LEU A 9 6.26 6.49 18.76
CA LEU A 9 6.48 5.69 17.55
C LEU A 9 5.17 5.37 16.83
N ASP A 10 4.09 5.05 17.57
CA ASP A 10 2.77 4.85 16.98
C ASP A 10 2.24 6.14 16.32
N THR A 11 2.39 7.29 16.99
CA THR A 11 2.03 8.60 16.41
C THR A 11 2.81 8.88 15.13
N LEU A 12 4.13 8.67 15.13
CA LEU A 12 4.99 8.86 13.95
C LEU A 12 4.56 7.96 12.79
N TYR A 13 4.21 6.71 13.08
CA TYR A 13 3.69 5.80 12.06
C TYR A 13 2.33 6.26 11.53
N ARG A 14 1.35 6.51 12.41
CA ARG A 14 -0.04 6.82 12.04
C ARG A 14 -0.16 8.17 11.33
N GLU A 15 0.45 9.22 11.87
CA GLU A 15 0.36 10.57 11.33
C GLU A 15 1.37 10.84 10.21
N GLY A 16 2.47 10.08 10.17
CA GLY A 16 3.51 10.23 9.15
C GLY A 16 3.31 9.31 7.95
N PHE A 17 3.55 8.02 8.14
CA PHE A 17 3.52 7.06 7.03
C PHE A 17 2.09 6.66 6.66
N GLU A 18 1.28 6.22 7.62
CA GLU A 18 -0.06 5.69 7.36
C GLU A 18 -1.00 6.79 6.85
N ALA A 19 -0.88 8.03 7.32
CA ALA A 19 -1.66 9.17 6.78
C ALA A 19 -1.38 9.47 5.30
N VAL A 20 -0.15 9.22 4.83
CA VAL A 20 0.23 9.38 3.43
C VAL A 20 -0.16 8.15 2.63
N PHE A 21 0.27 6.97 3.07
CA PHE A 21 -0.02 5.71 2.40
C PHE A 21 -1.53 5.46 2.31
N GLY A 22 -2.26 5.71 3.39
CA GLY A 22 -3.71 5.65 3.47
C GLY A 22 -4.43 6.60 2.54
N SER A 23 -3.83 7.74 2.16
CA SER A 23 -4.39 8.63 1.14
C SER A 23 -4.29 8.04 -0.28
N TRP A 24 -3.31 7.16 -0.52
CA TRP A 24 -3.17 6.43 -1.78
C TRP A 24 -4.13 5.23 -1.86
N MET A 25 -4.62 4.79 -0.71
CA MET A 25 -5.56 3.68 -0.57
C MET A 25 -7.01 4.16 -0.44
N GLY A 26 -7.22 5.45 -0.23
CA GLY A 26 -8.54 6.07 -0.18
C GLY A 26 -9.18 6.29 -1.56
N ARG A 27 -10.42 6.79 -1.54
CA ARG A 27 -11.30 6.93 -2.71
C ARG A 27 -10.72 7.69 -3.91
N TYR A 28 -9.71 8.53 -3.70
CA TYR A 28 -9.13 9.37 -4.76
C TYR A 28 -7.99 8.70 -5.53
N ALA A 29 -7.40 7.65 -4.98
CA ALA A 29 -6.26 6.96 -5.59
C ALA A 29 -6.54 5.48 -5.83
N CYS A 30 -7.32 4.83 -4.95
CA CYS A 30 -7.70 3.44 -5.11
C CYS A 30 -8.74 3.28 -6.21
N PRO A 31 -8.39 2.63 -7.35
CA PRO A 31 -9.27 2.56 -8.52
C PRO A 31 -10.52 1.70 -8.26
N PHE A 32 -10.49 0.83 -7.25
CA PHE A 32 -11.64 0.00 -6.85
C PHE A 32 -12.72 0.78 -6.09
N LEU A 33 -12.34 1.90 -5.45
CA LEU A 33 -13.25 2.73 -4.66
C LEU A 33 -13.81 3.91 -5.47
N PHE A 34 -13.42 4.03 -6.73
CA PHE A 34 -13.82 5.14 -7.58
C PHE A 34 -15.34 5.14 -7.80
N GLY A 35 -15.99 6.27 -7.53
CA GLY A 35 -17.46 6.42 -7.61
C GLY A 35 -18.23 5.99 -6.36
N HIS A 36 -17.56 5.39 -5.36
CA HIS A 36 -18.17 5.09 -4.07
C HIS A 36 -18.13 6.31 -3.15
N ASN A 37 -19.22 7.09 -3.12
CA ASN A 37 -19.31 8.31 -2.31
C ASN A 37 -19.17 8.09 -0.80
N LEU A 38 -19.47 6.86 -0.34
CA LEU A 38 -19.35 6.43 1.06
C LEU A 38 -17.94 5.92 1.42
N ALA A 39 -17.04 5.75 0.44
CA ALA A 39 -15.70 5.27 0.70
C ALA A 39 -14.84 6.36 1.36
N ASP A 40 -14.02 5.94 2.32
CA ASP A 40 -13.18 6.86 3.06
C ASP A 40 -12.14 7.52 2.16
N LYS A 41 -11.91 8.82 2.43
CA LYS A 41 -10.85 9.59 1.77
C LYS A 41 -9.46 9.13 2.19
N TYR A 42 -9.37 8.62 3.42
CA TYR A 42 -8.15 8.21 4.08
C TYR A 42 -8.40 6.88 4.77
N VAL A 43 -7.58 5.89 4.44
CA VAL A 43 -7.76 4.52 4.94
C VAL A 43 -6.60 4.17 5.84
N SER A 44 -6.87 3.80 7.09
CA SER A 44 -5.88 3.17 7.95
C SER A 44 -5.70 1.72 7.51
N ILE A 45 -4.55 1.40 6.92
CA ILE A 45 -4.30 0.05 6.40
C ILE A 45 -4.11 -0.94 7.53
N SER A 46 -3.51 -0.53 8.65
CA SER A 46 -3.41 -1.38 9.83
C SER A 46 -4.78 -1.73 10.41
N ASP A 47 -5.71 -0.79 10.48
CA ASP A 47 -7.07 -1.04 10.96
C ASP A 47 -7.88 -1.87 9.96
N LEU A 48 -7.65 -1.68 8.65
CA LEU A 48 -8.26 -2.50 7.62
C LEU A 48 -7.80 -3.96 7.68
N CYS A 49 -6.49 -4.19 7.89
CA CYS A 49 -5.95 -5.53 8.09
C CYS A 49 -6.51 -6.19 9.36
N ARG A 50 -6.65 -5.43 10.46
CA ARG A 50 -7.32 -5.92 11.69
C ARG A 50 -8.76 -6.33 11.43
N HIS A 51 -9.52 -5.48 10.72
CA HIS A 51 -10.90 -5.75 10.37
C HIS A 51 -11.04 -7.02 9.52
N LEU A 52 -10.25 -7.16 8.45
CA LEU A 52 -10.29 -8.33 7.58
C LEU A 52 -9.90 -9.62 8.30
N ASP A 53 -8.88 -9.57 9.16
CA ASP A 53 -8.52 -10.73 9.99
C ASP A 53 -9.63 -11.09 10.99
N GLY A 54 -10.30 -10.09 11.58
CA GLY A 54 -11.45 -10.28 12.47
C GLY A 54 -12.59 -11.02 11.77
N CYS A 55 -12.98 -10.55 10.57
CA CYS A 55 -14.00 -11.20 9.76
C CYS A 55 -13.67 -12.67 9.42
N ILE A 56 -12.38 -13.00 9.27
CA ILE A 56 -11.94 -14.39 9.05
C ILE A 56 -12.04 -15.21 10.34
N VAL A 57 -11.66 -14.66 11.49
CA VAL A 57 -11.66 -15.39 12.78
C VAL A 57 -13.08 -15.68 13.27
N ASP A 58 -14.03 -14.79 13.02
CA ASP A 58 -15.44 -14.94 13.40
C ASP A 58 -16.13 -16.14 12.72
N THR A 59 -15.49 -16.78 11.73
CA THR A 59 -15.98 -18.03 11.10
C THR A 59 -15.63 -19.32 11.86
N GLY A 60 -15.02 -19.25 13.04
CA GLY A 60 -15.16 -20.27 14.09
C GLY A 60 -13.96 -21.14 14.43
N ASP A 61 -13.00 -20.63 15.23
CA ASP A 61 -12.06 -21.50 15.98
C ASP A 61 -11.39 -20.79 17.18
N SER A 62 -11.47 -21.36 18.39
CA SER A 62 -10.92 -20.76 19.62
C SER A 62 -9.39 -20.72 19.66
N GLN A 63 -8.70 -21.58 18.90
CA GLN A 63 -7.23 -21.54 18.73
C GLN A 63 -6.75 -20.31 17.94
N LEU A 64 -7.63 -19.63 17.21
CA LEU A 64 -7.30 -18.45 16.43
C LEU A 64 -7.10 -17.20 17.31
N VAL A 65 -7.65 -17.17 18.53
CA VAL A 65 -7.55 -16.01 19.44
C VAL A 65 -6.12 -15.80 19.94
N GLY A 66 -5.44 -16.88 20.36
CA GLY A 66 -4.02 -16.81 20.78
C GLY A 66 -3.10 -16.43 19.62
N ARG A 67 -3.34 -17.01 18.44
CA ARG A 67 -2.62 -16.65 17.20
C ARG A 67 -2.84 -15.19 16.80
N SER A 68 -4.03 -14.64 17.01
CA SER A 68 -4.38 -13.25 16.71
C SER A 68 -3.60 -12.25 17.57
N ARG A 69 -3.38 -12.56 18.87
CA ARG A 69 -2.57 -11.71 19.77
C ARG A 69 -1.10 -11.67 19.35
N ASP A 70 -0.51 -12.82 19.03
CA ASP A 70 0.89 -12.89 18.58
C ASP A 70 1.12 -12.13 17.26
N ILE A 71 0.15 -12.20 16.34
CA ILE A 71 0.19 -11.46 15.07
C ILE A 71 0.11 -9.95 15.32
N GLU A 72 -0.77 -9.51 16.23
CA GLU A 72 -0.85 -8.10 16.62
C GLU A 72 0.46 -7.60 17.25
N GLN A 73 1.07 -8.39 18.13
CA GLN A 73 2.34 -8.03 18.74
C GLN A 73 3.47 -7.94 17.71
N SER A 74 3.49 -8.84 16.72
CA SER A 74 4.47 -8.80 15.62
C SER A 74 4.28 -7.55 14.76
N LEU A 75 3.02 -7.17 14.48
CA LEU A 75 2.70 -5.95 13.74
C LEU A 75 3.14 -4.71 14.52
N GLN A 76 2.79 -4.60 15.81
CA GLN A 76 3.17 -3.45 16.62
C GLN A 76 4.69 -3.30 16.74
N SER A 77 5.40 -4.41 16.95
CA SER A 77 6.87 -4.42 17.02
C SER A 77 7.50 -3.95 15.71
N THR A 78 6.91 -4.35 14.58
CA THR A 78 7.36 -3.92 13.25
C THR A 78 7.06 -2.45 12.99
N ILE A 79 5.87 -1.97 13.38
CA ILE A 79 5.50 -0.55 13.32
C ILE A 79 6.50 0.29 14.12
N SER A 80 6.83 -0.12 15.33
CA SER A 80 7.81 0.55 16.17
C SER A 80 9.20 0.59 15.52
N ALA A 81 9.69 -0.56 15.01
CA ALA A 81 10.98 -0.62 14.31
C ALA A 81 11.00 0.25 13.05
N PHE A 82 9.92 0.21 12.27
CA PHE A 82 9.75 1.02 11.07
C PHE A 82 9.76 2.52 11.39
N ALA A 83 9.05 2.92 12.46
CA ALA A 83 8.92 4.31 12.86
C ALA A 83 10.17 4.88 13.53
N ALA A 84 10.99 4.03 14.14
CA ALA A 84 12.19 4.43 14.87
C ALA A 84 13.19 5.22 14.03
N ARG A 85 13.18 5.04 12.70
CA ARG A 85 14.02 5.81 11.74
C ARG A 85 13.83 7.33 11.83
N TRP A 86 12.71 7.80 12.37
CA TRP A 86 12.41 9.23 12.49
C TRP A 86 12.77 9.83 13.86
N LEU A 87 13.11 9.00 14.87
CA LEU A 87 13.47 9.48 16.21
C LEU A 87 14.60 10.52 16.21
N PRO A 88 15.71 10.36 15.44
CA PRO A 88 16.80 11.34 15.46
C PRO A 88 16.38 12.74 14.98
N VAL A 89 15.29 12.85 14.22
CA VAL A 89 14.81 14.12 13.64
C VAL A 89 13.67 14.72 14.47
N THR A 90 12.94 13.90 15.21
CA THR A 90 11.72 14.32 15.92
C THR A 90 11.92 14.46 17.42
N SER A 91 13.01 13.94 17.97
CA SER A 91 13.30 14.08 19.39
C SER A 91 13.75 15.51 19.71
N PRO A 92 13.19 16.14 20.76
CA PRO A 92 13.55 17.49 21.17
C PRO A 92 14.92 17.59 21.85
N GLU A 93 15.53 16.46 22.24
CA GLU A 93 16.80 16.45 22.96
C GLU A 93 17.99 16.18 22.03
N PRO A 94 18.89 17.16 21.80
CA PRO A 94 19.99 17.03 20.83
C PRO A 94 21.13 16.08 21.25
N ASN A 95 21.16 15.61 22.50
CA ASN A 95 22.24 14.80 23.06
C ASN A 95 21.90 13.30 23.23
N SER A 96 20.74 12.83 22.76
CA SER A 96 20.26 11.44 22.91
C SER A 96 20.55 10.55 21.69
N ASN A 97 21.45 10.97 20.79
CA ASN A 97 21.69 10.25 19.54
C ASN A 97 22.22 8.81 19.74
N GLU A 98 23.13 8.58 20.69
CA GLU A 98 23.63 7.23 21.00
C GLU A 98 22.53 6.33 21.58
N ASP A 99 21.67 6.90 22.42
CA ASP A 99 20.51 6.21 22.99
C ASP A 99 19.48 5.86 21.90
N HIS A 100 19.24 6.74 20.93
CA HIS A 100 18.36 6.45 19.79
C HIS A 100 18.93 5.37 18.87
N CYS A 101 20.23 5.39 18.57
CA CYS A 101 20.86 4.35 17.73
C CYS A 101 20.70 2.97 18.36
N SER A 102 20.97 2.84 19.66
CA SER A 102 20.81 1.57 20.38
C SER A 102 19.34 1.10 20.43
N LEU A 103 18.40 2.04 20.60
CA LEU A 103 16.97 1.75 20.58
C LEU A 103 16.49 1.29 19.19
N VAL A 104 16.90 1.99 18.13
CA VAL A 104 16.57 1.63 16.73
C VAL A 104 17.08 0.21 16.41
N GLN A 105 18.32 -0.11 16.77
CA GLN A 105 18.87 -1.46 16.61
C GLN A 105 18.07 -2.50 17.40
N THR A 106 17.72 -2.21 18.64
CA THR A 106 16.96 -3.11 19.52
C THR A 106 15.57 -3.41 18.95
N LEU A 107 14.86 -2.37 18.50
CA LEU A 107 13.54 -2.50 17.87
C LEU A 107 13.62 -3.31 16.58
N TRP A 108 14.62 -3.04 15.73
CA TRP A 108 14.83 -3.78 14.48
C TRP A 108 15.11 -5.27 14.74
N ARG A 109 16.03 -5.60 15.67
CA ARG A 109 16.31 -6.98 16.08
C ARG A 109 15.09 -7.68 16.65
N HIS A 110 14.25 -6.96 17.40
CA HIS A 110 13.01 -7.50 17.93
C HIS A 110 12.03 -7.86 16.81
N ALA A 111 11.73 -6.94 15.90
CA ALA A 111 10.86 -7.19 14.75
C ALA A 111 11.40 -8.33 13.86
N ARG A 112 12.72 -8.36 13.60
CA ARG A 112 13.36 -9.36 12.74
C ARG A 112 13.19 -10.79 13.26
N ARG A 113 13.33 -11.00 14.58
CA ARG A 113 13.16 -12.32 15.21
C ARG A 113 11.78 -12.93 14.97
N ASP A 114 10.77 -12.09 14.75
CA ASP A 114 9.40 -12.55 14.54
C ASP A 114 9.09 -12.89 13.08
N MET A 115 9.89 -12.43 12.11
CA MET A 115 9.57 -12.54 10.69
C MET A 115 9.34 -13.98 10.22
N LEU A 116 10.13 -14.95 10.71
CA LEU A 116 9.93 -16.36 10.35
C LEU A 116 8.58 -16.88 10.85
N ARG A 117 8.18 -16.46 12.05
CA ARG A 117 6.88 -16.81 12.62
C ARG A 117 5.75 -16.17 11.83
N VAL A 118 5.92 -14.90 11.43
CA VAL A 118 4.93 -14.13 10.64
C VAL A 118 4.73 -14.75 9.25
N ILE A 119 5.80 -15.18 8.57
CA ILE A 119 5.72 -15.90 7.27
C ILE A 119 4.83 -17.14 7.38
N ASN A 120 5.01 -17.91 8.46
CA ASN A 120 4.29 -19.15 8.70
C ASN A 120 2.84 -18.96 9.22
N ARG A 121 2.37 -17.72 9.37
CA ARG A 121 1.02 -17.40 9.87
C ARG A 121 0.31 -16.43 8.91
N PRO A 122 -0.18 -16.91 7.76
CA PRO A 122 -0.86 -16.05 6.78
C PRO A 122 -2.08 -15.34 7.37
N ALA A 123 -2.03 -14.01 7.38
CA ALA A 123 -3.07 -13.10 7.83
C ALA A 123 -2.81 -11.72 7.19
N TYR A 124 -3.81 -10.86 7.09
CA TYR A 124 -3.62 -9.51 6.54
C TYR A 124 -2.64 -8.69 7.39
N ARG A 125 -2.69 -8.81 8.71
CA ARG A 125 -1.70 -8.17 9.60
C ARG A 125 -0.30 -8.77 9.47
N SER A 126 -0.18 -10.07 9.19
CA SER A 126 1.11 -10.71 8.90
C SER A 126 1.71 -10.19 7.60
N MET A 127 0.89 -10.08 6.55
CA MET A 127 1.29 -9.47 5.28
C MET A 127 1.77 -8.03 5.50
N LEU A 128 1.03 -7.22 6.26
CA LEU A 128 1.43 -5.84 6.55
C LEU A 128 2.74 -5.77 7.34
N SER A 129 2.91 -6.64 8.35
CA SER A 129 4.16 -6.74 9.12
C SER A 129 5.35 -7.03 8.20
N LEU A 130 5.23 -8.01 7.30
CA LEU A 130 6.30 -8.36 6.37
C LEU A 130 6.66 -7.20 5.44
N LEU A 131 5.65 -6.50 4.90
CA LEU A 131 5.87 -5.35 4.02
C LEU A 131 6.52 -4.17 4.76
N LEU A 132 6.08 -3.85 5.98
CA LEU A 132 6.67 -2.80 6.79
C LEU A 132 8.11 -3.14 7.20
N PHE A 133 8.38 -4.39 7.59
CA PHE A 133 9.74 -4.82 7.91
C PHE A 133 10.65 -4.71 6.69
N ALA A 134 10.18 -5.10 5.50
CA ALA A 134 10.95 -4.95 4.27
C ALA A 134 11.25 -3.48 3.91
N LEU A 135 10.39 -2.54 4.30
CA LEU A 135 10.65 -1.10 4.16
C LEU A 135 11.49 -0.51 5.30
N THR A 136 11.81 -1.30 6.33
CA THR A 136 12.60 -0.83 7.47
C THR A 136 14.08 -0.89 7.12
N PRO A 137 14.78 0.26 7.10
CA PRO A 137 16.20 0.28 6.78
C PRO A 137 16.97 -0.50 7.85
N ILE A 138 18.04 -1.16 7.42
CA ILE A 138 18.96 -1.82 8.34
C ILE A 138 19.68 -0.72 9.13
N PRO A 139 19.61 -0.74 10.47
CA PRO A 139 20.26 0.27 11.29
C PRO A 139 21.78 0.27 11.11
N GLU A 140 22.40 1.44 11.24
CA GLU A 140 23.87 1.52 11.32
C GLU A 140 24.38 0.70 12.52
N GLY A 141 25.49 -0.01 12.33
CA GLY A 141 26.11 -0.85 13.37
C GLY A 141 25.65 -2.31 13.39
N ILE A 142 24.77 -2.74 12.47
CA ILE A 142 24.51 -4.15 12.20
C ILE A 142 25.62 -4.69 11.30
N SER A 143 26.22 -5.83 11.66
CA SER A 143 27.25 -6.48 10.85
C SER A 143 26.65 -7.23 9.66
N GLU A 144 27.43 -7.43 8.59
CA GLU A 144 27.01 -8.19 7.42
C GLU A 144 26.64 -9.65 7.77
N ASP A 145 27.39 -10.27 8.70
CA ASP A 145 27.09 -11.62 9.20
C ASP A 145 25.76 -11.65 9.94
N GLU A 146 25.50 -10.64 10.79
CA GLU A 146 24.20 -10.50 11.46
C GLU A 146 23.09 -10.30 10.42
N GLU A 147 23.28 -9.49 9.39
CA GLU A 147 22.31 -9.29 8.30
C GLU A 147 22.05 -10.59 7.51
N ALA A 148 23.07 -11.40 7.27
CA ALA A 148 22.96 -12.66 6.53
C ALA A 148 22.28 -13.79 7.31
N ASP A 149 22.36 -13.80 8.66
CA ASP A 149 21.82 -14.86 9.52
C ASP A 149 20.27 -14.91 9.62
N GLY A 150 19.56 -14.01 8.93
CA GLY A 150 18.11 -13.88 9.07
C GLY A 150 17.38 -13.67 7.74
N ILE A 151 16.08 -13.41 7.85
CA ILE A 151 15.23 -13.23 6.68
C ILE A 151 15.48 -11.85 6.07
N SER A 152 15.81 -11.84 4.78
CA SER A 152 16.01 -10.59 4.03
C SER A 152 14.69 -9.86 3.79
N GLY A 153 14.76 -8.53 3.65
CA GLY A 153 13.58 -7.71 3.31
C GLY A 153 12.90 -8.18 2.01
N GLN A 154 13.66 -8.62 1.01
CA GLN A 154 13.10 -9.18 -0.22
C GLN A 154 12.28 -10.45 0.05
N ALA A 155 12.81 -11.39 0.86
CA ALA A 155 12.08 -12.59 1.23
C ALA A 155 10.77 -12.24 1.97
N CYS A 156 10.78 -11.22 2.82
CA CYS A 156 9.56 -10.70 3.44
C CYS A 156 8.55 -10.17 2.41
N VAL A 157 8.96 -9.38 1.41
CA VAL A 157 8.07 -8.92 0.33
C VAL A 157 7.44 -10.11 -0.40
N HIS A 158 8.26 -11.06 -0.86
CA HIS A 158 7.78 -12.23 -1.59
C HIS A 158 6.76 -13.04 -0.76
N ALA A 159 7.07 -13.29 0.52
CA ALA A 159 6.16 -13.99 1.42
C ALA A 159 4.85 -13.22 1.62
N ALA A 160 4.91 -11.89 1.81
CA ALA A 160 3.72 -11.05 1.96
C ALA A 160 2.81 -11.12 0.73
N LEU A 161 3.38 -11.00 -0.47
CA LEU A 161 2.65 -11.07 -1.73
C LEU A 161 2.01 -12.44 -1.94
N GLN A 162 2.69 -13.52 -1.55
CA GLN A 162 2.11 -14.87 -1.57
C GLN A 162 0.97 -15.03 -0.54
N GLN A 163 1.10 -14.44 0.65
CA GLN A 163 0.05 -14.47 1.67
C GLN A 163 -1.23 -13.81 1.17
N ILE A 164 -1.16 -12.61 0.59
CA ILE A 164 -2.35 -11.93 0.05
C ILE A 164 -3.00 -12.72 -1.10
N GLN A 165 -2.22 -13.32 -2.01
CA GLN A 165 -2.78 -14.20 -3.05
C GLN A 165 -3.56 -15.37 -2.45
N THR A 166 -2.97 -16.01 -1.45
CA THR A 166 -3.57 -17.16 -0.77
C THR A 166 -4.84 -16.78 -0.03
N LEU A 167 -4.83 -15.66 0.72
CA LEU A 167 -5.97 -15.15 1.46
C LEU A 167 -7.16 -14.87 0.52
N ARG A 168 -6.90 -14.17 -0.59
CA ARG A 168 -7.92 -13.84 -1.59
C ARG A 168 -8.45 -15.06 -2.34
N ALA A 169 -7.58 -16.03 -2.67
CA ALA A 169 -8.00 -17.27 -3.31
C ALA A 169 -8.92 -18.09 -2.41
N ARG A 170 -8.61 -18.18 -1.10
CA ARG A 170 -9.45 -18.87 -0.11
C ARG A 170 -10.85 -18.25 -0.04
N GLN A 171 -10.95 -16.92 -0.02
CA GLN A 171 -12.25 -16.24 0.03
C GLN A 171 -13.11 -16.49 -1.23
N ARG A 172 -12.50 -16.43 -2.42
CA ARG A 172 -13.22 -16.75 -3.67
C ARG A 172 -13.72 -18.19 -3.71
N ASN A 173 -12.95 -19.13 -3.18
CA ASN A 173 -13.36 -20.54 -3.11
C ASN A 173 -14.49 -20.78 -2.11
N LEU A 174 -14.55 -20.01 -1.02
CA LEU A 174 -15.68 -20.03 -0.09
C LEU A 174 -16.95 -19.45 -0.74
N GLN A 175 -16.82 -18.38 -1.53
CA GLN A 175 -17.94 -17.79 -2.29
C GLN A 175 -18.45 -18.69 -3.42
N PHE A 176 -17.58 -19.49 -4.05
CA PHE A 176 -17.93 -20.37 -5.17
C PHE A 176 -18.37 -21.79 -4.74
N SER A 177 -18.19 -22.16 -3.47
CA SER A 177 -18.61 -23.47 -2.94
C SER A 177 -20.14 -23.56 -2.72
N GLY A 178 -20.91 -23.34 -3.79
CA GLY A 178 -22.37 -23.45 -3.82
C GLY A 178 -22.93 -24.88 -3.75
N SER A 179 -22.13 -25.90 -3.39
CA SER A 179 -22.60 -27.30 -3.35
C SER A 179 -22.31 -28.05 -2.04
N LYS A 180 -21.80 -27.40 -0.99
CA LYS A 180 -21.69 -28.03 0.33
C LYS A 180 -22.56 -27.29 1.33
N VAL A 181 -23.70 -27.90 1.59
CA VAL A 181 -24.67 -27.55 2.63
C VAL A 181 -23.93 -27.39 3.96
N SER A 182 -23.65 -26.14 4.33
CA SER A 182 -23.58 -25.73 5.72
C SER A 182 -24.99 -25.23 6.06
N PRO A 183 -25.66 -25.73 7.11
CA PRO A 183 -27.03 -25.34 7.37
C PRO A 183 -27.07 -23.87 7.76
N SER A 184 -28.02 -23.13 7.16
CA SER A 184 -28.37 -21.73 7.41
C SER A 184 -27.61 -20.66 6.62
N LEU A 185 -27.80 -20.64 5.30
CA LEU A 185 -28.06 -19.38 4.59
C LEU A 185 -29.29 -19.62 3.71
N LYS A 186 -30.46 -19.15 4.18
CA LYS A 186 -31.70 -19.19 3.40
C LYS A 186 -31.53 -18.23 2.22
N SER A 187 -31.37 -18.82 1.05
CA SER A 187 -31.52 -18.16 -0.24
C SER A 187 -32.93 -17.57 -0.35
N GLN A 188 -33.06 -16.26 -0.51
CA GLN A 188 -33.82 -15.61 -1.60
C GLN A 188 -34.05 -14.11 -1.35
N ALA A 189 -34.08 -13.41 -2.48
CA ALA A 189 -34.51 -12.03 -2.72
C ALA A 189 -33.52 -10.92 -2.33
N ILE A 190 -33.25 -10.09 -3.33
CA ILE A 190 -32.59 -8.79 -3.25
C ILE A 190 -33.36 -7.96 -2.22
N VAL A 191 -32.86 -7.94 -1.00
CA VAL A 191 -33.29 -7.06 0.09
C VAL A 191 -32.02 -6.51 0.70
N THR A 192 -31.96 -5.20 0.85
CA THR A 192 -30.91 -4.47 1.58
C THR A 192 -30.94 -4.91 3.05
N THR A 193 -30.30 -6.03 3.38
CA THR A 193 -30.10 -6.51 4.75
C THR A 193 -28.67 -6.20 5.22
N PRO A 194 -28.42 -6.07 6.54
CA PRO A 194 -27.09 -5.77 7.11
C PRO A 194 -25.96 -6.68 6.62
N GLU A 195 -26.26 -7.95 6.35
CA GLU A 195 -25.31 -8.95 5.84
C GLU A 195 -24.78 -8.62 4.42
N SER A 196 -25.59 -7.97 3.59
CA SER A 196 -25.16 -7.50 2.25
C SER A 196 -24.20 -6.30 2.34
N ILE A 197 -24.39 -5.46 3.36
CA ILE A 197 -23.54 -4.30 3.65
C ILE A 197 -22.20 -4.78 4.20
N GLU A 198 -22.19 -5.75 5.12
CA GLU A 198 -20.97 -6.38 5.64
C GLU A 198 -20.15 -7.08 4.54
N THR A 199 -20.82 -7.80 3.63
CA THR A 199 -20.16 -8.44 2.49
C THR A 199 -19.54 -7.41 1.53
N SER A 200 -20.25 -6.30 1.27
CA SER A 200 -19.72 -5.20 0.43
C SER A 200 -18.56 -4.46 1.11
N GLY A 201 -18.61 -4.29 2.43
CA GLY A 201 -17.56 -3.70 3.24
C GLY A 201 -16.28 -4.55 3.21
N PHE A 202 -16.41 -5.86 3.37
CA PHE A 202 -15.30 -6.80 3.27
C PHE A 202 -14.65 -6.78 1.88
N ILE A 203 -15.44 -6.82 0.80
CA ILE A 203 -14.89 -6.81 -0.58
C ILE A 203 -14.14 -5.51 -0.87
N ASN A 204 -14.66 -4.37 -0.44
CA ASN A 204 -14.00 -3.08 -0.61
C ASN A 204 -12.72 -2.98 0.22
N ALA A 205 -12.76 -3.48 1.46
CA ALA A 205 -11.61 -3.58 2.33
C ALA A 205 -10.52 -4.48 1.72
N GLU A 206 -10.87 -5.69 1.28
CA GLU A 206 -9.94 -6.62 0.65
C GLU A 206 -9.36 -6.04 -0.65
N SER A 207 -10.19 -5.38 -1.47
CA SER A 207 -9.74 -4.75 -2.71
C SER A 207 -8.77 -3.59 -2.45
N THR A 208 -8.97 -2.86 -1.37
CA THR A 208 -8.08 -1.78 -0.93
C THR A 208 -6.75 -2.32 -0.42
N VAL A 209 -6.76 -3.39 0.38
CA VAL A 209 -5.51 -4.09 0.78
C VAL A 209 -4.80 -4.71 -0.41
N TYR A 210 -5.54 -5.23 -1.39
CA TYR A 210 -4.96 -5.72 -2.63
C TYR A 210 -4.30 -4.60 -3.45
N TRP A 211 -4.91 -3.40 -3.51
CA TRP A 211 -4.30 -2.23 -4.13
C TRP A 211 -3.01 -1.79 -3.41
N ALA A 212 -3.00 -1.85 -2.08
CA ALA A 212 -1.79 -1.66 -1.29
C ALA A 212 -0.70 -2.66 -1.69
N ALA A 213 -1.03 -3.95 -1.73
CA ALA A 213 -0.09 -5.00 -2.10
C ALA A 213 0.44 -4.85 -3.55
N LEU A 214 -0.41 -4.43 -4.51
CA LEU A 214 0.01 -4.11 -5.88
C LEU A 214 1.00 -2.94 -5.93
N THR A 215 0.87 -1.97 -5.03
CA THR A 215 1.83 -0.87 -4.89
C THR A 215 3.22 -1.40 -4.53
N PHE A 216 3.28 -2.31 -3.55
CA PHE A 216 4.52 -2.97 -3.15
C PHE A 216 5.11 -3.86 -4.24
N ASP A 217 4.29 -4.68 -4.89
CA ASP A 217 4.70 -5.59 -5.98
C ASP A 217 5.28 -4.82 -7.18
N THR A 218 4.61 -3.72 -7.56
CA THR A 218 5.09 -2.85 -8.65
C THR A 218 6.39 -2.14 -8.26
N SER A 219 6.50 -1.66 -7.02
CA SER A 219 7.71 -1.03 -6.52
C SER A 219 8.90 -2.02 -6.51
N ALA A 220 8.67 -3.25 -6.03
CA ALA A 220 9.68 -4.30 -5.99
C ALA A 220 10.13 -4.70 -7.41
N SER A 221 9.21 -4.96 -8.33
CA SER A 221 9.56 -5.29 -9.73
C SER A 221 10.31 -4.16 -10.44
N LEU A 222 9.97 -2.90 -10.14
CA LEU A 222 10.68 -1.75 -10.69
C LEU A 222 12.11 -1.62 -10.17
N THR A 223 12.36 -1.87 -8.88
CA THR A 223 13.63 -1.52 -8.23
C THR A 223 14.56 -2.71 -8.01
N LEU A 224 14.01 -3.91 -7.79
CA LEU A 224 14.75 -5.11 -7.41
C LEU A 224 14.98 -6.08 -8.58
N ASN A 225 14.70 -5.63 -9.82
CA ASN A 225 14.83 -6.42 -11.04
C ASN A 225 14.11 -7.78 -10.99
N CYS A 226 13.10 -7.94 -10.14
CA CYS A 226 12.30 -9.15 -10.04
C CYS A 226 11.05 -9.06 -10.93
N ARG A 227 10.40 -10.19 -11.20
CA ARG A 227 9.08 -10.21 -11.85
C ARG A 227 8.01 -9.87 -10.80
N SER A 228 6.97 -9.18 -11.25
CA SER A 228 5.77 -8.89 -10.48
C SER A 228 5.08 -10.21 -10.12
N LEU A 229 4.76 -10.42 -8.85
CA LEU A 229 4.09 -11.63 -8.35
C LEU A 229 2.58 -11.54 -8.44
N LEU A 230 2.00 -10.36 -8.16
CA LEU A 230 0.54 -10.16 -8.11
C LEU A 230 -0.06 -9.80 -9.45
N SER A 231 0.73 -9.16 -10.30
CA SER A 231 0.28 -8.66 -11.59
C SER A 231 1.12 -9.23 -12.72
N SER A 232 0.45 -9.59 -13.80
CA SER A 232 1.04 -10.09 -15.03
C SER A 232 2.06 -9.11 -15.60
N GLY A 233 3.07 -9.66 -16.26
CA GLY A 233 4.09 -8.90 -16.97
C GLY A 233 3.65 -8.48 -18.37
N LEU A 234 4.59 -8.56 -19.31
CA LEU A 234 4.50 -8.02 -20.66
C LEU A 234 3.23 -8.38 -21.46
N PHE A 235 2.70 -9.59 -21.28
CA PHE A 235 1.62 -10.13 -22.10
C PHE A 235 0.23 -10.13 -21.44
N GLY A 236 0.12 -9.69 -20.18
CA GLY A 236 -1.13 -9.84 -19.42
C GLY A 236 -1.67 -8.58 -18.77
N PHE A 237 -0.79 -7.63 -18.41
CA PHE A 237 -1.17 -6.53 -17.51
C PHE A 237 -2.34 -5.68 -18.04
N GLU A 238 -2.46 -5.50 -19.36
CA GLU A 238 -3.50 -4.65 -19.95
C GLU A 238 -4.91 -5.20 -19.76
N SER A 239 -5.05 -6.52 -19.61
CA SER A 239 -6.35 -7.16 -19.38
C SER A 239 -6.78 -7.12 -17.91
N GLU A 240 -5.84 -6.86 -16.99
CA GLU A 240 -6.13 -6.88 -15.56
C GLU A 240 -6.99 -5.71 -15.14
N LEU A 241 -7.98 -6.02 -14.29
CA LEU A 241 -8.94 -5.04 -13.79
C LEU A 241 -8.30 -3.80 -13.13
N PRO A 242 -7.29 -3.90 -12.24
CA PRO A 242 -6.73 -2.73 -11.55
C PRO A 242 -6.20 -1.68 -12.55
N TRP A 243 -5.42 -2.11 -13.54
CA TRP A 243 -4.79 -1.21 -14.50
C TRP A 243 -5.79 -0.62 -15.49
N ARG A 244 -6.81 -1.39 -15.89
CA ARG A 244 -7.93 -0.85 -16.68
C ARG A 244 -8.70 0.21 -15.90
N LEU A 245 -8.97 -0.03 -14.62
CA LEU A 245 -9.64 0.94 -13.77
C LEU A 245 -8.80 2.21 -13.59
N VAL A 246 -7.48 2.13 -13.39
CA VAL A 246 -6.61 3.33 -13.34
C VAL A 246 -6.77 4.18 -14.61
N LYS A 247 -6.73 3.55 -15.79
CA LYS A 247 -6.92 4.26 -17.07
C LYS A 247 -8.31 4.91 -17.16
N THR A 248 -9.37 4.22 -16.73
CA THR A 248 -10.74 4.76 -16.70
C THR A 248 -10.88 5.92 -15.72
N CYS A 249 -10.36 5.77 -14.50
CA CYS A 249 -10.41 6.80 -13.46
C CYS A 249 -9.69 8.07 -13.92
N ALA A 250 -8.58 7.95 -14.65
CA ALA A 250 -7.86 9.10 -15.19
C ALA A 250 -8.66 9.87 -16.24
N LYS A 251 -9.38 9.18 -17.14
CA LYS A 251 -10.28 9.83 -18.11
C LYS A 251 -11.39 10.59 -17.41
N MET A 252 -12.07 9.95 -16.45
CA MET A 252 -13.12 10.59 -15.67
C MET A 252 -12.59 11.76 -14.83
N PHE A 253 -11.38 11.63 -14.30
CA PHE A 253 -10.71 12.73 -13.59
C PHE A 253 -10.43 13.91 -14.52
N ASP A 254 -9.91 13.69 -15.73
CA ASP A 254 -9.64 14.77 -16.71
C ASP A 254 -10.93 15.50 -17.10
N GLU A 255 -12.02 14.77 -17.37
CA GLU A 255 -13.33 15.34 -17.67
C GLU A 255 -13.84 16.24 -16.54
N ASN A 256 -13.74 15.78 -15.30
CA ASN A 256 -14.12 16.56 -14.12
C ASN A 256 -13.20 17.76 -13.89
N ALA A 257 -11.89 17.60 -14.07
CA ALA A 257 -10.90 18.65 -13.85
C ALA A 257 -11.03 19.80 -14.86
N ARG A 258 -11.50 19.52 -16.08
CA ARG A 258 -11.82 20.56 -17.08
C ARG A 258 -12.94 21.49 -16.62
N GLN A 259 -13.92 20.99 -15.88
CA GLN A 259 -15.00 21.80 -15.31
C GLN A 259 -14.46 22.76 -14.24
N TRP A 260 -13.45 22.36 -13.48
CA TRP A 260 -12.82 23.22 -12.47
C TRP A 260 -12.10 24.43 -13.07
N LYS A 261 -11.57 24.31 -14.30
CA LYS A 261 -10.93 25.41 -15.01
C LYS A 261 -11.92 26.46 -15.52
N GLN A 262 -13.19 26.11 -15.67
CA GLN A 262 -14.26 27.00 -16.16
C GLN A 262 -14.95 27.76 -15.03
N GLY A 263 -14.97 27.21 -13.82
CA GLY A 263 -15.41 27.92 -12.61
C GLY A 263 -14.25 28.68 -11.95
N SER A 264 -14.51 29.85 -11.38
CA SER A 264 -13.55 30.61 -10.57
C SER A 264 -13.28 29.93 -9.20
N SER A 265 -12.96 28.65 -9.21
CA SER A 265 -12.91 27.84 -7.99
C SER A 265 -11.46 27.73 -7.50
N ASP A 266 -11.19 28.32 -6.34
CA ASP A 266 -9.87 28.31 -5.70
C ASP A 266 -9.35 26.89 -5.39
N MET A 267 -8.03 26.77 -5.33
CA MET A 267 -7.35 25.52 -4.95
C MET A 267 -7.45 25.29 -3.44
N THR A 268 -8.36 24.41 -3.03
CA THR A 268 -8.55 24.00 -1.62
C THR A 268 -7.70 22.79 -1.26
N ASP A 269 -7.53 22.52 0.05
CA ASP A 269 -6.88 21.28 0.53
C ASP A 269 -7.54 20.03 -0.02
N GLU A 270 -8.87 19.99 -0.07
CA GLU A 270 -9.60 18.84 -0.60
C GLU A 270 -9.28 18.61 -2.08
N ARG A 271 -9.27 19.67 -2.88
CA ARG A 271 -8.95 19.57 -4.31
C ARG A 271 -7.49 19.17 -4.52
N ALA A 272 -6.57 19.76 -3.76
CA ALA A 272 -5.15 19.41 -3.83
C ALA A 272 -4.93 17.94 -3.50
N ASN A 273 -5.56 17.43 -2.43
CA ASN A 273 -5.49 16.01 -2.06
C ASN A 273 -6.09 15.10 -3.15
N GLN A 274 -7.21 15.48 -3.77
CA GLN A 274 -7.77 14.73 -4.89
C GLN A 274 -6.81 14.67 -6.09
N ILE A 275 -6.17 15.79 -6.46
CA ILE A 275 -5.20 15.85 -7.55
C ILE A 275 -3.97 14.98 -7.24
N ILE A 276 -3.40 15.12 -6.04
CA ILE A 276 -2.20 14.37 -5.61
C ILE A 276 -2.49 12.86 -5.59
N ALA A 277 -3.62 12.45 -5.03
CA ALA A 277 -4.01 11.04 -4.94
C ALA A 277 -4.28 10.42 -6.32
N ALA A 278 -5.04 11.10 -7.19
CA ALA A 278 -5.29 10.63 -8.55
C ALA A 278 -3.98 10.54 -9.36
N GLY A 279 -3.10 11.53 -9.21
CA GLY A 279 -1.77 11.51 -9.80
C GLY A 279 -0.90 10.36 -9.28
N ALA A 280 -0.99 10.01 -7.99
CA ALA A 280 -0.25 8.88 -7.40
C ALA A 280 -0.68 7.54 -8.01
N SER A 281 -1.98 7.36 -8.24
CA SER A 281 -2.53 6.17 -8.92
C SER A 281 -2.00 6.02 -10.35
N TRP A 282 -1.97 7.11 -11.12
CA TRP A 282 -1.38 7.09 -12.47
C TRP A 282 0.14 6.86 -12.43
N LYS A 283 0.84 7.46 -11.47
CA LYS A 283 2.28 7.26 -11.28
C LYS A 283 2.61 5.79 -11.05
N LEU A 284 1.78 5.07 -10.28
CA LEU A 284 1.92 3.63 -10.08
C LEU A 284 1.76 2.85 -11.40
N LEU A 285 0.81 3.22 -12.26
CA LEU A 285 0.70 2.65 -13.62
C LEU A 285 1.97 2.94 -14.45
N GLY A 286 2.52 4.15 -14.37
CA GLY A 286 3.80 4.51 -15.00
C GLY A 286 4.96 3.62 -14.53
N TRP A 287 5.03 3.35 -13.23
CA TRP A 287 5.99 2.39 -12.67
C TRP A 287 5.76 0.97 -13.16
N LYS A 288 4.50 0.53 -13.27
CA LYS A 288 4.18 -0.81 -13.80
C LYS A 288 4.64 -0.97 -15.24
N VAL A 289 4.35 -0.02 -16.13
CA VAL A 289 4.79 -0.13 -17.54
C VAL A 289 6.32 -0.02 -17.66
N THR A 290 6.98 0.71 -16.76
CA THR A 290 8.44 0.77 -16.70
C THR A 290 9.04 -0.55 -16.24
N ALA A 291 8.45 -1.19 -15.22
CA ALA A 291 8.86 -2.52 -14.76
C ALA A 291 8.69 -3.57 -15.87
N ILE A 292 7.61 -3.49 -16.66
CA ILE A 292 7.37 -4.35 -17.83
C ILE A 292 8.42 -4.12 -18.92
N PHE A 293 8.78 -2.87 -19.21
CA PHE A 293 9.85 -2.59 -20.15
C PHE A 293 11.19 -3.17 -19.69
N LYS A 294 11.51 -3.06 -18.39
CA LYS A 294 12.69 -3.71 -17.80
C LYS A 294 12.63 -5.23 -17.92
N GLU A 295 11.47 -5.83 -17.66
CA GLU A 295 11.24 -7.26 -17.86
C GLU A 295 11.51 -7.67 -19.31
N ALA A 296 11.01 -6.90 -20.29
CA ALA A 296 11.21 -7.20 -21.71
C ALA A 296 12.67 -7.19 -22.13
N LEU A 297 13.45 -6.21 -21.62
CA LEU A 297 14.88 -6.15 -21.85
C LEU A 297 15.63 -7.29 -21.16
N ARG A 298 15.31 -7.57 -19.90
CA ARG A 298 15.98 -8.61 -19.09
C ARG A 298 15.76 -10.00 -19.67
N ASP A 299 14.55 -10.28 -20.14
CA ASP A 299 14.14 -11.60 -20.58
C ASP A 299 14.43 -11.83 -22.08
N GLY A 300 15.00 -10.82 -22.77
CA GLY A 300 15.45 -10.94 -24.16
C GLY A 300 14.31 -11.09 -25.17
N HIS A 301 13.18 -10.41 -24.95
CA HIS A 301 12.04 -10.45 -25.87
C HIS A 301 12.34 -9.75 -27.21
N ASP A 302 11.58 -10.10 -28.25
CA ASP A 302 11.74 -9.57 -29.60
C ASP A 302 11.65 -8.04 -29.65
N GLU A 303 12.32 -7.42 -30.63
CA GLU A 303 12.38 -5.97 -30.79
C GLU A 303 10.99 -5.33 -30.85
N SER A 304 10.01 -5.99 -31.49
CA SER A 304 8.62 -5.51 -31.54
C SER A 304 7.99 -5.40 -30.16
N GLU A 305 8.26 -6.36 -29.27
CA GLU A 305 7.71 -6.39 -27.91
C GLU A 305 8.41 -5.38 -27.00
N VAL A 306 9.74 -5.28 -27.10
CA VAL A 306 10.52 -4.26 -26.41
C VAL A 306 10.06 -2.87 -26.83
N ARG A 307 9.85 -2.64 -28.12
CA ARG A 307 9.35 -1.38 -28.67
C ARG A 307 7.94 -1.06 -28.18
N ARG A 308 7.05 -2.06 -28.12
CA ARG A 308 5.69 -1.91 -27.58
C ARG A 308 5.73 -1.48 -26.11
N ALA A 309 6.54 -2.15 -25.29
CA ALA A 309 6.69 -1.81 -23.88
C ALA A 309 7.30 -0.41 -23.68
N TYR A 310 8.30 -0.04 -24.47
CA TYR A 310 8.89 1.30 -24.47
C TYR A 310 7.85 2.38 -24.83
N LEU A 311 7.04 2.17 -25.87
CA LEU A 311 5.99 3.11 -26.26
C LEU A 311 4.93 3.26 -25.17
N ALA A 312 4.62 2.19 -24.43
CA ALA A 312 3.70 2.27 -23.28
C ALA A 312 4.26 3.16 -22.15
N VAL A 313 5.58 3.13 -21.90
CA VAL A 313 6.24 4.04 -20.95
C VAL A 313 6.13 5.49 -21.44
N VAL A 314 6.46 5.75 -22.70
CA VAL A 314 6.40 7.09 -23.29
C VAL A 314 4.97 7.65 -23.25
N ASP A 315 3.98 6.86 -23.62
CA ASP A 315 2.57 7.28 -23.54
C ASP A 315 2.16 7.56 -22.09
N SER A 316 2.50 6.69 -21.14
CA SER A 316 2.18 6.90 -19.72
C SER A 316 2.73 8.23 -19.19
N VAL A 317 3.99 8.56 -19.51
CA VAL A 317 4.62 9.85 -19.14
C VAL A 317 3.92 11.02 -19.82
N LYS A 318 3.62 10.90 -21.11
CA LYS A 318 2.92 11.95 -21.88
C LYS A 318 1.53 12.23 -21.31
N GLN A 319 0.74 11.19 -21.05
CA GLN A 319 -0.60 11.32 -20.46
C GLN A 319 -0.54 11.95 -19.07
N PHE A 320 0.45 11.58 -18.25
CA PHE A 320 0.67 12.21 -16.95
C PHE A 320 0.93 13.72 -17.08
N GLY A 321 1.79 14.09 -18.03
CA GLY A 321 2.11 15.48 -18.35
C GLY A 321 0.91 16.29 -18.84
N ILE A 322 -0.04 15.67 -19.52
CA ILE A 322 -1.25 16.33 -20.03
C ILE A 322 -2.30 16.48 -18.92
N ILE A 323 -2.59 15.40 -18.19
CA ILE A 323 -3.73 15.34 -17.27
C ILE A 323 -3.37 15.96 -15.92
N TYR A 324 -2.23 15.56 -15.33
CA TYR A 324 -1.94 15.87 -13.92
C TYR A 324 -0.96 17.03 -13.76
N ARG A 325 0.08 17.13 -14.61
CA ARG A 325 1.15 18.12 -14.41
C ARG A 325 0.66 19.57 -14.24
N PRO A 326 -0.27 20.09 -15.08
CA PRO A 326 -0.74 21.46 -14.92
C PRO A 326 -1.46 21.69 -13.59
N LEU A 327 -2.23 20.70 -13.12
CA LEU A 327 -2.97 20.78 -11.87
C LEU A 327 -2.03 20.69 -10.67
N LEU A 328 -1.01 19.84 -10.76
CA LEU A 328 0.05 19.72 -9.76
C LEU A 328 0.83 21.04 -9.65
N ASP A 329 1.18 21.68 -10.77
CA ASP A 329 1.87 22.98 -10.75
C ASP A 329 1.02 24.06 -10.04
N GLU A 330 -0.32 24.04 -10.18
CA GLU A 330 -1.21 24.92 -9.42
C GLU A 330 -1.25 24.57 -7.91
N CYS A 331 -1.27 23.28 -7.55
CA CYS A 331 -1.12 22.87 -6.15
C CYS A 331 0.19 23.39 -5.56
N HIS A 332 1.30 23.31 -6.31
CA HIS A 332 2.60 23.78 -5.88
C HIS A 332 2.62 25.29 -5.62
N LYS A 333 2.05 26.09 -6.54
CA LYS A 333 1.94 27.56 -6.36
C LYS A 333 1.18 27.94 -5.10
N ARG A 334 0.19 27.13 -4.71
CA ARG A 334 -0.66 27.37 -3.54
C ARG A 334 -0.15 26.68 -2.27
N MET A 335 0.97 25.97 -2.34
CA MET A 335 1.55 25.20 -1.25
C MET A 335 1.64 25.97 0.08
N PRO A 336 2.03 27.26 0.14
CA PRO A 336 2.10 27.99 1.41
C PRO A 336 0.78 27.98 2.21
N PHE A 337 -0.35 27.96 1.49
CA PHE A 337 -1.71 28.07 2.05
C PHE A 337 -2.37 26.73 2.35
N LEU A 338 -1.77 25.61 1.93
CA LEU A 338 -2.29 24.28 2.19
C LEU A 338 -1.98 23.80 3.62
N GLY A 339 -2.83 22.93 4.15
CA GLY A 339 -2.64 22.27 5.44
C GLY A 339 -1.38 21.39 5.48
N GLN A 340 -0.86 21.13 6.68
CA GLN A 340 0.39 20.38 6.87
C GLN A 340 0.32 18.95 6.32
N GLN A 341 -0.82 18.27 6.46
CA GLN A 341 -1.00 16.92 5.90
C GLN A 341 -0.96 16.93 4.37
N THR A 342 -1.57 17.91 3.72
CA THR A 342 -1.53 18.08 2.26
C THR A 342 -0.10 18.38 1.79
N LYS A 343 0.63 19.24 2.50
CA LYS A 343 2.06 19.50 2.27
C LYS A 343 2.90 18.24 2.37
N LEU A 344 2.69 17.44 3.43
CA LEU A 344 3.40 16.17 3.62
C LEU A 344 3.14 15.18 2.47
N ARG A 345 1.87 15.04 2.06
CA ARG A 345 1.49 14.19 0.92
C ARG A 345 2.10 14.66 -0.39
N TRP A 346 2.09 15.97 -0.64
CA TRP A 346 2.75 16.57 -1.79
C TRP A 346 4.24 16.24 -1.83
N CYS A 347 4.94 16.46 -0.71
CA CYS A 347 6.35 16.10 -0.60
C CYS A 347 6.56 14.62 -0.90
N LYS A 348 5.81 13.70 -0.27
CA LYS A 348 5.96 12.27 -0.55
C LYS A 348 5.63 11.90 -2.00
N PHE A 349 4.67 12.57 -2.63
CA PHE A 349 4.34 12.39 -4.04
C PHE A 349 5.49 12.81 -4.98
N GLU A 350 6.11 13.96 -4.74
CA GLU A 350 7.27 14.43 -5.52
C GLU A 350 8.51 13.56 -5.28
N TRP A 351 8.85 13.31 -4.01
CA TRP A 351 10.07 12.60 -3.61
C TRP A 351 10.03 11.08 -3.83
N SER A 352 8.84 10.48 -3.98
CA SER A 352 8.70 9.05 -4.31
C SER A 352 9.30 8.67 -5.67
N HIS A 353 9.76 9.63 -6.48
CA HIS A 353 10.57 9.36 -7.68
C HIS A 353 11.94 8.72 -7.37
N LYS A 354 12.43 8.74 -6.11
CA LYS A 354 13.78 8.26 -5.75
C LYS A 354 13.87 7.20 -4.65
N ARG A 355 12.85 7.04 -3.79
CA ARG A 355 13.01 6.28 -2.52
C ARG A 355 11.70 5.70 -1.98
N PHE A 356 11.06 4.78 -2.71
CA PHE A 356 10.08 3.89 -2.04
C PHE A 356 10.70 2.61 -1.50
N LEU A 357 11.99 2.37 -1.78
CA LEU A 357 12.74 1.18 -1.35
C LEU A 357 14.18 1.47 -0.88
N TYR A 358 14.47 2.71 -0.46
CA TYR A 358 15.70 3.07 0.26
C TYR A 358 15.42 4.06 1.37
#